data_AF-A0A183PNE3-F1
#
_entry.id   AF-A0A183PNE3-F1
#
_cell.length_a   1.000
_cell.length_b   1.000
_cell.length_c   1.000
_cell.angle_alpha   90.00
_cell.angle_beta   90.00
_cell.angle_gamma   90.00
#
_symmetry.space_group_name_H-M   'P 1'
#
loop_
_entity.id
_entity.type
_entity.pdbx_description
1 polymer ?
#
loop_
_entity_poly.entity_id
_entity_poly.type
_entity_poly.pdbx_seq_one_letter_code
_entity_poly.pdbx_strand_id
1 'polypeptide(L)'
;MLNEINHNFHLTDSLDEFVTFLAQYVEKILPYLVDKGKLIFLPLLVQIICLHSNPSARDQFLCLLFDFLSTTSSPTLSPQSSLLSIEHKIYVDHMNPPSLIKMNTGCDSLDRINHDEFSKHILNALRLLASYLGPARLEGELLPGLWLQINKCPISDLSRRLLLVSACGVIAPHLPVS
;
A
#
# COMPACT_ATOMS: atom_id res chain seq x y z
N MET A 1 5.17 -20.33 -18.42
CA MET A 1 4.94 -18.91 -18.06
C MET A 1 5.96 -17.97 -18.67
N LEU A 2 7.28 -18.14 -18.50
CA LEU A 2 8.28 -17.25 -19.14
C LEU A 2 8.25 -17.30 -20.69
N ASN A 3 7.94 -18.46 -21.29
CA ASN A 3 7.90 -18.62 -22.76
C ASN A 3 6.71 -17.92 -23.45
N GLU A 4 5.60 -17.64 -22.77
CA GLU A 4 4.47 -16.88 -23.37
C GLU A 4 4.69 -15.37 -23.32
N ILE A 5 5.52 -14.88 -22.39
CA ILE A 5 5.80 -13.44 -22.23
C ILE A 5 6.62 -12.92 -23.42
N ASN A 6 7.50 -13.75 -23.99
CA ASN A 6 8.37 -13.32 -25.09
C ASN A 6 7.73 -13.40 -26.48
N HIS A 7 6.64 -14.16 -26.67
CA HIS A 7 6.04 -14.31 -28.01
C HIS A 7 5.18 -13.12 -28.44
N ASN A 8 4.78 -12.25 -27.50
CA ASN A 8 3.99 -11.04 -27.76
C ASN A 8 4.71 -9.75 -27.31
N PHE A 9 6.05 -9.77 -27.24
CA PHE A 9 6.79 -8.56 -26.89
C PHE A 9 6.73 -7.56 -28.05
N HIS A 10 5.94 -6.51 -27.86
CA HIS A 10 5.87 -5.34 -28.73
C HIS A 10 6.53 -4.15 -28.02
N LEU A 11 7.38 -3.41 -28.73
CA LEU A 11 7.94 -2.17 -28.21
C LEU A 11 6.86 -1.09 -28.29
N THR A 12 6.54 -0.46 -27.17
CA THR A 12 5.49 0.56 -27.11
C THR A 12 5.86 1.80 -27.91
N ASP A 13 4.90 2.35 -28.66
CA ASP A 13 5.11 3.50 -29.55
C ASP A 13 4.69 4.84 -28.92
N SER A 14 4.12 4.80 -27.71
CA SER A 14 3.68 5.99 -26.97
C SER A 14 3.88 5.87 -25.46
N LEU A 15 3.88 7.02 -24.77
CA LEU A 15 3.97 7.05 -23.31
C LEU A 15 2.76 6.36 -22.66
N ASP A 16 1.55 6.55 -23.20
CA ASP A 16 0.34 5.96 -22.64
C ASP A 16 0.36 4.43 -22.72
N GLU A 17 0.78 3.89 -23.87
CA GLU A 17 0.98 2.46 -24.06
C GLU A 17 2.08 1.93 -23.12
N PHE A 18 3.19 2.67 -22.98
CA PHE A 18 4.27 2.31 -22.06
C PHE A 18 3.81 2.25 -20.60
N VAL A 19 3.07 3.27 -20.14
CA VAL A 19 2.56 3.32 -18.76
C VAL A 19 1.53 2.21 -18.53
N THR A 20 0.67 1.93 -19.51
CA THR A 20 -0.31 0.83 -19.44
C THR A 20 0.39 -0.53 -19.37
N PHE A 21 1.39 -0.75 -20.22
CA PHE A 21 2.21 -1.96 -20.20
C PHE A 21 2.91 -2.13 -18.83
N LEU A 22 3.55 -1.06 -18.34
CA LEU A 22 4.24 -1.06 -17.06
C LEU A 22 3.28 -1.35 -15.90
N ALA A 23 2.10 -0.73 -15.90
CA ALA A 23 1.05 -0.96 -14.91
C ALA A 23 0.64 -2.44 -14.84
N GLN A 24 0.33 -3.05 -15.98
CA GLN A 24 -0.03 -4.47 -16.06
C GLN A 24 1.10 -5.39 -15.58
N TYR A 25 2.34 -5.02 -15.86
CA TYR A 25 3.50 -5.81 -15.44
C TYR A 25 3.76 -5.70 -13.94
N VAL A 26 3.68 -4.49 -13.39
CA VAL A 26 3.80 -4.24 -11.95
C VAL A 26 2.72 -5.00 -11.18
N GLU A 27 1.46 -4.92 -11.62
CA GLU A 27 0.34 -5.63 -10.98
C GLU A 27 0.57 -7.14 -10.93
N LYS A 28 1.16 -7.72 -11.99
CA LYS A 28 1.50 -9.15 -12.03
C LYS A 28 2.65 -9.53 -11.11
N ILE A 29 3.66 -8.67 -10.94
CA ILE A 29 4.85 -8.99 -10.14
C ILE A 29 4.63 -8.72 -8.65
N LEU A 30 3.86 -7.68 -8.32
CA LEU A 30 3.71 -7.19 -6.94
C LEU A 30 3.33 -8.28 -5.92
N PRO A 31 2.43 -9.24 -6.22
CA PRO A 31 2.06 -10.32 -5.29
C PRO A 31 3.22 -11.26 -4.92
N TYR A 32 4.26 -11.33 -5.74
CA TYR A 32 5.41 -12.21 -5.52
C TYR A 32 6.54 -11.54 -4.71
N LEU A 33 6.41 -10.26 -4.39
CA LEU A 33 7.45 -9.50 -3.70
C LEU A 33 7.22 -9.46 -2.19
N VAL A 34 8.31 -9.66 -1.45
CA VAL A 34 8.39 -9.30 -0.03
C VAL A 34 8.41 -7.78 0.15
N ASP A 35 8.15 -7.27 1.35
CA ASP A 35 7.98 -5.83 1.59
C ASP A 35 9.19 -4.99 1.17
N LYS A 36 10.41 -5.48 1.41
CA LYS A 36 11.64 -4.83 0.91
C LYS A 36 11.66 -4.73 -0.62
N GLY A 37 11.12 -5.73 -1.32
CA GLY A 37 10.94 -5.71 -2.76
C GLY A 37 9.89 -4.68 -3.17
N LYS A 38 8.76 -4.59 -2.46
CA LYS A 38 7.71 -3.59 -2.74
C LYS A 38 8.21 -2.15 -2.62
N LEU A 39 9.15 -1.87 -1.70
CA LEU A 39 9.78 -0.55 -1.60
C LEU A 39 10.50 -0.11 -2.88
N ILE A 40 11.13 -1.05 -3.60
CA ILE A 40 11.83 -0.77 -4.86
C ILE A 40 10.84 -0.30 -5.93
N PHE A 41 9.58 -0.73 -5.83
CA PHE A 41 8.52 -0.36 -6.77
C PHE A 41 7.79 0.94 -6.40
N LEU A 42 7.97 1.51 -5.20
CA LEU A 42 7.30 2.76 -4.82
C LEU A 42 7.52 3.90 -5.83
N PRO A 43 8.75 4.18 -6.32
CA PRO A 43 8.95 5.20 -7.35
C PRO A 43 8.19 4.89 -8.63
N LEU A 44 8.12 3.62 -9.06
CA LEU A 44 7.36 3.21 -10.25
C LEU A 44 5.86 3.37 -10.04
N LEU A 45 5.36 3.04 -8.85
CA LEU A 45 3.96 3.21 -8.46
C LEU A 45 3.57 4.69 -8.53
N VAL A 46 4.43 5.60 -8.04
CA VAL A 46 4.24 7.06 -8.18
C VAL A 46 4.15 7.46 -9.65
N GLN A 47 5.05 6.98 -10.50
CA GLN A 47 5.02 7.29 -11.94
C GLN A 47 3.72 6.81 -12.61
N ILE A 48 3.29 5.58 -12.31
CA ILE A 48 2.05 5.01 -12.87
C ILE A 48 0.85 5.86 -12.43
N ILE A 49 0.70 6.16 -11.14
CA ILE A 49 -0.43 6.96 -10.64
C ILE A 49 -0.43 8.37 -11.25
N CYS A 50 0.75 8.98 -11.46
CA CYS A 50 0.85 10.30 -12.06
C CYS A 50 0.48 10.29 -13.55
N LEU A 51 0.94 9.29 -14.31
CA LEU A 51 0.95 9.33 -15.78
C LEU A 51 -0.17 8.51 -16.44
N HIS A 52 -0.79 7.56 -15.75
CA HIS A 52 -1.75 6.64 -16.37
C HIS A 52 -3.03 7.39 -16.79
N SER A 53 -3.44 7.26 -18.05
CA SER A 53 -4.60 7.95 -18.61
C SER A 53 -5.93 7.50 -17.99
N ASN A 54 -6.10 6.19 -17.79
CA ASN A 54 -7.30 5.60 -17.20
C ASN A 54 -7.46 5.91 -15.69
N PRO A 55 -8.51 6.64 -15.26
CA PRO A 55 -8.73 6.96 -13.85
C PRO A 55 -8.99 5.74 -12.97
N SER A 56 -9.64 4.70 -13.48
CA SER A 56 -9.90 3.48 -12.72
C SER A 56 -8.61 2.71 -12.42
N ALA A 57 -7.66 2.69 -13.35
CA ALA A 57 -6.36 2.10 -13.10
C ALA A 57 -5.59 2.88 -12.03
N ARG A 58 -5.61 4.23 -12.10
CA ARG A 58 -5.01 5.08 -11.08
C ARG A 58 -5.56 4.83 -9.68
N ASP A 59 -6.88 4.69 -9.58
CA ASP A 59 -7.56 4.37 -8.31
C ASP A 59 -7.11 3.03 -7.74
N GLN A 60 -6.94 2.00 -8.58
CA GLN A 60 -6.39 0.71 -8.15
C GLN A 60 -4.96 0.84 -7.61
N PHE A 61 -4.08 1.59 -8.30
CA PHE A 61 -2.71 1.80 -7.83
C PHE A 61 -2.63 2.69 -6.58
N LEU A 62 -3.53 3.66 -6.44
CA LEU A 62 -3.71 4.42 -5.20
C LEU A 62 -4.14 3.50 -4.05
N CYS A 63 -5.09 2.60 -4.29
CA CYS A 63 -5.49 1.59 -3.30
C CYS A 63 -4.30 0.71 -2.89
N LEU A 64 -3.49 0.23 -3.85
CA LEU A 64 -2.28 -0.54 -3.55
C LEU A 64 -1.27 0.25 -2.69
N LEU A 65 -1.06 1.53 -2.99
CA LEU A 65 -0.21 2.39 -2.16
C LEU A 65 -0.75 2.52 -0.73
N PHE A 66 -2.06 2.66 -0.60
CA PHE A 66 -2.73 2.77 0.70
C PHE A 66 -2.73 1.45 1.47
N ASP A 67 -2.79 0.31 0.80
CA ASP A 67 -2.64 -1.00 1.42
C ASP A 67 -1.25 -1.13 2.06
N PHE A 68 -0.21 -0.53 1.47
CA PHE A 68 1.12 -0.49 2.10
C PHE A 68 1.15 0.27 3.42
N LEU A 69 0.30 1.29 3.61
CA LEU A 69 0.16 1.95 4.91
C LEU A 69 -0.41 0.98 5.95
N SER A 70 -1.24 0.04 5.50
CA SER A 70 -1.96 -0.91 6.34
C SER A 70 -1.13 -2.15 6.69
N THR A 71 -0.22 -2.58 5.82
CA THR A 71 0.66 -3.74 6.05
C THR A 71 1.78 -3.46 7.05
N THR A 72 2.00 -2.20 7.45
CA THR A 72 3.06 -1.84 8.41
C THR A 72 2.77 -2.22 9.86
N SER A 73 1.56 -2.64 10.23
CA SER A 73 1.14 -2.79 11.62
C SER A 73 1.01 -4.24 12.12
N SER A 74 1.45 -5.26 11.40
CA SER A 74 1.39 -6.66 11.90
C SER A 74 2.47 -7.57 11.31
N PRO A 75 3.30 -8.24 12.14
CA PRO A 75 4.04 -9.42 11.73
C PRO A 75 3.10 -10.61 11.83
N THR A 76 2.17 -10.72 10.89
CA THR A 76 1.31 -11.91 10.79
C THR A 76 1.36 -12.44 9.38
N LEU A 77 1.90 -13.66 9.28
CA LEU A 77 1.74 -14.64 8.22
C LEU A 77 0.67 -14.25 7.19
N SER A 78 1.08 -14.23 5.92
CA SER A 78 0.22 -14.20 4.74
C SER A 78 -1.16 -14.86 4.96
N PRO A 79 -2.22 -14.22 4.49
CA PRO A 79 -3.26 -14.95 3.80
C PRO A 79 -3.35 -14.46 2.37
N GLN A 80 -3.35 -15.42 1.45
CA GLN A 80 -3.66 -15.18 0.06
C GLN A 80 -4.99 -14.43 -0.06
N SER A 81 -4.98 -13.43 -0.93
CA SER A 81 -6.19 -12.85 -1.50
C SER A 81 -7.01 -13.93 -2.18
N SER A 82 -8.21 -14.22 -1.66
CA SER A 82 -9.30 -14.83 -2.43
C SER A 82 -10.63 -14.46 -1.77
N LEU A 83 -11.42 -13.67 -2.50
CA LEU A 83 -12.85 -13.47 -2.29
C LEU A 83 -13.63 -14.76 -2.58
N LEU A 84 -14.64 -15.07 -1.76
CA LEU A 84 -16.03 -15.45 -2.11
C LEU A 84 -16.69 -16.34 -1.01
N SER A 85 -17.73 -15.77 -0.39
CA SER A 85 -19.04 -16.37 -0.05
C SER A 85 -19.20 -17.72 0.71
N ILE A 86 -19.99 -17.60 1.80
CA ILE A 86 -21.09 -18.49 2.25
C ILE A 86 -20.83 -19.54 3.37
N GLU A 87 -21.60 -19.32 4.46
CA GLU A 87 -22.19 -20.24 5.46
C GLU A 87 -21.44 -20.81 6.68
N HIS A 88 -21.88 -20.33 7.85
CA HIS A 88 -22.31 -21.06 9.06
C HIS A 88 -21.50 -22.26 9.60
N LYS A 89 -20.86 -22.07 10.77
CA LYS A 89 -21.06 -22.97 11.95
C LYS A 89 -20.59 -22.35 13.27
N ILE A 90 -21.39 -22.60 14.31
CA ILE A 90 -21.37 -22.07 15.67
C ILE A 90 -20.57 -23.02 16.61
N TYR A 91 -20.13 -22.50 17.79
CA TYR A 91 -19.86 -23.20 19.08
C TYR A 91 -18.43 -23.83 19.25
N VAL A 92 -17.64 -23.80 20.37
CA VAL A 92 -17.73 -23.45 21.83
C VAL A 92 -16.33 -23.23 22.43
N ASP A 93 -16.31 -22.48 23.54
CA ASP A 93 -15.33 -22.36 24.63
C ASP A 93 -14.44 -23.58 24.99
N HIS A 94 -13.19 -23.32 25.39
CA HIS A 94 -12.63 -23.92 26.61
C HIS A 94 -11.52 -23.10 27.27
N MET A 95 -11.61 -23.06 28.60
CA MET A 95 -10.80 -22.38 29.61
C MET A 95 -9.32 -22.80 29.65
N ASN A 96 -8.40 -21.84 29.83
CA ASN A 96 -7.29 -21.95 30.80
C ASN A 96 -6.57 -20.60 31.08
N PRO A 97 -6.25 -20.25 32.35
CA PRO A 97 -5.42 -19.09 32.70
C PRO A 97 -4.00 -19.55 33.21
N PRO A 98 -3.20 -18.74 33.95
CA PRO A 98 -2.12 -17.90 33.41
C PRO A 98 -0.74 -18.21 34.02
N SER A 99 0.36 -18.07 33.27
CA SER A 99 1.68 -17.60 33.74
C SER A 99 2.81 -17.93 32.77
N LEU A 100 3.46 -16.91 32.22
CA LEU A 100 4.92 -16.73 32.29
C LEU A 100 5.25 -15.42 31.58
N ILE A 101 5.67 -14.44 32.36
CA ILE A 101 6.34 -13.24 31.87
C ILE A 101 7.61 -13.73 31.16
N LYS A 102 7.54 -13.83 29.83
CA LYS A 102 8.71 -14.06 28.99
C LYS A 102 9.21 -12.68 28.58
N MET A 103 10.13 -12.15 29.37
CA MET A 103 10.88 -10.94 29.05
C MET A 103 11.69 -11.23 27.77
N ASN A 104 11.18 -10.77 26.63
CA ASN A 104 11.81 -10.92 25.32
C ASN A 104 12.31 -9.55 24.82
N THR A 105 13.33 -9.00 25.48
CA THR A 105 13.98 -7.75 25.05
C THR A 105 15.22 -8.05 24.21
N GLY A 106 15.02 -8.66 23.04
CA GLY A 106 16.13 -8.97 22.13
C GLY A 106 15.79 -9.15 20.65
N CYS A 107 14.51 -9.34 20.29
CA CYS A 107 14.10 -9.62 18.91
C CYS A 107 13.38 -8.45 18.20
N ASP A 108 12.96 -7.42 18.92
CA ASP A 108 12.13 -6.34 18.36
C ASP A 108 12.92 -5.20 17.70
N SER A 109 14.23 -5.11 17.92
CA SER A 109 15.01 -3.95 17.50
C SER A 109 15.18 -3.88 15.98
N LEU A 110 15.44 -5.02 15.33
CA LEU A 110 15.72 -5.06 13.89
C LEU A 110 14.44 -4.90 13.07
N ASP A 111 13.33 -5.49 13.52
CA ASP A 111 12.03 -5.37 12.85
C ASP A 111 11.45 -3.96 13.01
N ARG A 112 11.60 -3.31 14.19
CA ARG A 112 11.22 -1.90 14.36
C ARG A 112 12.01 -0.97 13.44
N ILE A 113 13.32 -1.16 13.29
CA ILE A 113 14.16 -0.35 12.39
C ILE A 113 13.70 -0.49 10.93
N ASN A 114 13.34 -1.71 10.50
CA ASN A 114 12.82 -1.93 9.15
C ASN A 114 11.44 -1.29 8.93
N HIS A 115 10.55 -1.32 9.93
CA HIS A 115 9.23 -0.68 9.85
C HIS A 115 9.30 0.84 9.77
N ASP A 116 10.22 1.46 10.52
CA ASP A 116 10.43 2.91 10.48
C ASP A 116 10.97 3.34 9.10
N GLU A 117 11.92 2.60 8.54
CA GLU A 117 12.40 2.86 7.18
C GLU A 117 11.32 2.65 6.13
N PHE A 118 10.56 1.56 6.19
CA PHE A 118 9.46 1.30 5.25
C PHE A 118 8.41 2.42 5.29
N SER A 119 8.04 2.87 6.49
CA SER A 119 7.10 3.98 6.70
C SER A 119 7.61 5.29 6.08
N LYS A 120 8.90 5.62 6.26
CA LYS A 120 9.50 6.81 5.63
C LYS A 120 9.43 6.77 4.11
N HIS A 121 9.66 5.61 3.51
CA HIS A 121 9.60 5.46 2.05
C HIS A 121 8.18 5.67 1.52
N ILE A 122 7.16 5.15 2.20
CA ILE A 122 5.76 5.37 1.79
C ILE A 122 5.38 6.84 1.96
N LEU A 123 5.73 7.47 3.09
CA LEU A 123 5.46 8.89 3.32
C LEU A 123 6.14 9.77 2.26
N ASN A 124 7.36 9.42 1.87
CA ASN A 124 8.06 10.10 0.79
C ASN A 124 7.36 9.91 -0.57
N ALA A 125 6.85 8.70 -0.87
CA ALA A 125 6.08 8.44 -2.08
C ALA A 125 4.78 9.27 -2.12
N LEU A 126 4.06 9.36 -1.00
CA LEU A 126 2.86 10.21 -0.86
C LEU A 126 3.17 11.69 -1.04
N ARG A 127 4.27 12.18 -0.48
CA ARG A 127 4.75 13.56 -0.68
C ARG A 127 5.03 13.83 -2.17
N LEU A 128 5.71 12.91 -2.85
CA LEU A 128 5.99 13.04 -4.29
C LEU A 128 4.69 13.06 -5.09
N LEU A 129 3.74 12.16 -4.81
CA LEU A 129 2.42 12.17 -5.46
C LEU A 129 1.71 13.51 -5.28
N ALA A 130 1.62 14.01 -4.04
CA ALA A 130 0.98 15.28 -3.75
C ALA A 130 1.63 16.45 -4.51
N SER A 131 2.95 16.41 -4.71
CA SER A 131 3.67 17.42 -5.48
C SER A 131 3.43 17.37 -7.00
N TYR A 132 3.01 16.22 -7.55
CA TYR A 132 2.87 16.03 -9.01
C TYR A 132 1.43 15.98 -9.51
N LEU A 133 0.46 15.57 -8.67
CA LEU A 133 -0.93 15.34 -9.10
C LEU A 133 -1.68 16.64 -9.49
N GLY A 134 -1.25 17.79 -8.96
CA GLY A 134 -1.99 19.04 -9.08
C GLY A 134 -3.30 19.05 -8.26
N PRO A 135 -3.90 20.23 -8.03
CA PRO A 135 -4.98 20.40 -7.05
C PRO A 135 -6.23 19.58 -7.36
N ALA A 136 -6.65 19.54 -8.63
CA ALA A 136 -7.88 18.82 -9.03
C ALA A 136 -7.80 17.31 -8.73
N ARG A 137 -6.65 16.67 -9.00
CA ARG A 137 -6.48 15.24 -8.73
C ARG A 137 -6.13 14.95 -7.28
N LEU A 138 -5.50 15.91 -6.59
CA LEU A 138 -5.27 15.82 -5.15
C LEU A 138 -6.60 15.74 -4.41
N GLU A 139 -7.55 16.62 -4.74
CA GLU A 139 -8.89 16.67 -4.15
C GLU A 139 -9.82 15.56 -4.66
N GLY A 140 -9.74 15.22 -5.95
CA GLY A 140 -10.64 14.26 -6.58
C GLY A 140 -10.23 12.78 -6.44
N GLU A 141 -8.94 12.49 -6.25
CA GLU A 141 -8.42 11.11 -6.23
C GLU A 141 -7.70 10.78 -4.91
N LEU A 142 -6.66 11.55 -4.54
CA LEU A 142 -5.79 11.18 -3.41
C LEU A 142 -6.48 11.36 -2.04
N LEU A 143 -7.10 12.52 -1.79
CA LEU A 143 -7.73 12.82 -0.51
C LEU A 143 -8.90 11.88 -0.16
N PRO A 144 -9.83 11.55 -1.08
CA PRO A 144 -10.91 10.61 -0.79
C PRO A 144 -10.38 9.23 -0.40
N GLY A 145 -9.34 8.75 -1.08
CA GLY A 145 -8.71 7.48 -0.77
C GLY A 145 -8.02 7.48 0.60
N LEU A 146 -7.28 8.53 0.93
CA LEU A 146 -6.67 8.68 2.25
C LEU A 146 -7.72 8.76 3.36
N TRP A 147 -8.78 9.54 3.15
CA TRP A 147 -9.89 9.66 4.09
C TRP A 147 -10.55 8.31 4.37
N LEU A 148 -10.75 7.49 3.33
CA LEU A 148 -11.28 6.14 3.47
C LEU A 148 -10.38 5.27 4.35
N GLN A 149 -9.06 5.37 4.22
CA GLN A 149 -8.12 4.63 5.07
C GLN A 149 -8.18 5.05 6.53
N ILE A 150 -8.32 6.35 6.81
CA ILE A 150 -8.50 6.88 8.16
C ILE A 150 -9.78 6.30 8.78
N ASN A 151 -10.90 6.30 8.06
CA ASN A 151 -12.16 5.78 8.58
C ASN A 151 -12.16 4.26 8.78
N LYS A 152 -11.43 3.51 7.94
CA LYS A 152 -11.28 2.06 8.08
C LYS A 152 -10.30 1.67 9.19
N CYS A 153 -9.49 2.59 9.68
CA CYS A 153 -8.45 2.28 10.67
C CYS A 153 -9.06 2.11 12.07
N PRO A 154 -8.93 0.92 12.70
CA PRO A 154 -9.43 0.72 14.06
C PRO A 154 -8.70 1.62 15.07
N ILE A 155 -9.40 2.03 16.13
CA ILE A 155 -8.84 2.89 17.19
C ILE A 155 -7.65 2.21 17.89
N SER A 156 -7.67 0.87 17.96
CA SER A 156 -6.66 0.04 18.61
C SER A 156 -5.33 -0.04 17.84
N ASP A 157 -5.30 0.25 16.54
CA ASP A 157 -4.08 0.22 15.73
C ASP A 157 -3.39 1.60 15.74
N LEU A 158 -2.70 1.90 16.84
CA LEU A 158 -2.08 3.20 17.04
C LEU A 158 -0.97 3.49 16.02
N SER A 159 -0.17 2.49 15.64
CA SER A 159 0.92 2.65 14.69
C SER A 159 0.42 3.04 13.30
N ARG A 160 -0.61 2.36 12.79
CA ARG A 160 -1.22 2.70 11.50
C ARG A 160 -1.90 4.07 11.55
N ARG A 161 -2.56 4.41 12.66
CA ARG A 161 -3.16 5.74 12.84
C ARG A 161 -2.10 6.85 12.81
N LEU A 162 -0.97 6.66 13.49
CA LEU A 162 0.15 7.62 13.45
C LEU A 162 0.71 7.76 12.04
N LEU A 163 0.83 6.66 11.29
CA LEU A 163 1.28 6.70 9.90
C LEU A 163 0.29 7.45 8.99
N LEU A 164 -1.01 7.23 9.15
CA LEU A 164 -2.06 7.94 8.41
C LEU A 164 -2.10 9.44 8.74
N VAL A 165 -1.90 9.81 10.00
CA VAL A 165 -1.78 11.23 10.40
C VAL A 165 -0.50 11.84 9.81
N SER A 166 0.60 11.09 9.79
CA SER A 166 1.85 11.52 9.15
C SER A 166 1.66 11.72 7.64
N ALA A 167 0.89 10.84 6.99
CA ALA A 167 0.51 10.97 5.59
C ALA A 167 -0.27 12.28 5.33
N CYS A 168 -1.21 12.63 6.22
CA CYS A 168 -1.90 13.92 6.14
C CYS A 168 -0.92 15.09 6.25
N GLY A 169 0.04 15.00 7.19
CA GLY A 169 1.07 16.02 7.39
C GLY A 169 1.96 16.26 6.17
N VAL A 170 2.31 15.21 5.41
CA VAL A 170 3.12 15.35 4.18
C VAL A 170 2.32 15.83 2.97
N ILE A 171 1.00 15.59 2.95
CA ILE A 171 0.11 16.03 1.87
C ILE A 171 -0.34 17.49 2.06
N ALA A 172 -0.57 17.91 3.30
CA ALA A 172 -1.13 19.21 3.64
C ALA A 172 -0.45 20.42 2.95
N PRO A 173 0.90 20.50 2.82
CA PRO A 173 1.56 21.62 2.15
C PRO A 173 1.25 21.76 0.65
N HIS A 174 0.68 20.73 0.03
CA HIS A 174 0.34 20.70 -1.39
C HIS A 174 -1.13 21.01 -1.68
N LEU A 175 -1.95 21.15 -0.63
CA LEU A 175 -3.35 21.51 -0.77
C LEU A 175 -3.46 22.99 -1.18
N PRO A 176 -4.43 23.34 -2.05
CA PRO A 176 -4.65 24.72 -2.42
C PRO A 176 -5.07 25.52 -1.17
N VAL A 177 -4.45 26.69 -0.99
CA VAL A 177 -4.84 27.61 0.07
C VAL A 177 -6.22 28.16 -0.29
N SER A 178 -7.22 27.83 0.52
CA SER A 178 -8.59 28.31 0.37
C SER A 178 -8.71 29.79 0.71
#